data_AF-A0AAD8KSQ5-F1
#
_entry.id   AF-A0AAD8KSQ5-F1
#
_cell.length_a   1.000
_cell.length_b   1.000
_cell.length_c   1.000
_cell.angle_alpha   90.00
_cell.angle_beta   90.00
_cell.angle_gamma   90.00
#
_symmetry.space_group_name_H-M   'P 1'
#
loop_
_entity.id
_entity.type
_entity.pdbx_description
1 polymer ?
#
loop_
_entity_poly.entity_id
_entity_poly.type
_entity_poly.pdbx_seq_one_letter_code
_entity_poly.pdbx_strand_id
1 'polypeptide(L)'
;MEDYASSSSGDSISTEEIEMNNAVTSAIVLAASFLQHVANPPRPVYQRVSVERDRAVANERLIKDYFDPVEPRYNEASFRRRFRMSSRLFLRIVQDLEREKSYFQQRCDARGRMGFTAI
;
A
#
# COMPACT_ATOMS: atom_id res chain seq x y z
N MET A 1 -35.52 49.85 54.75
CA MET A 1 -35.57 49.67 53.29
C MET A 1 -34.40 48.77 52.96
N GLU A 2 -34.75 47.65 52.34
CA GLU A 2 -33.95 46.47 52.02
C GLU A 2 -32.71 46.85 51.15
N ASP A 3 -31.62 46.08 51.07
CA ASP A 3 -31.56 44.79 50.38
C ASP A 3 -30.34 43.95 50.77
N TYR A 4 -30.56 42.64 50.76
CA TYR A 4 -29.60 41.56 50.98
C TYR A 4 -28.46 41.60 49.96
N ALA A 5 -27.21 41.68 50.44
CA ALA A 5 -26.04 41.33 49.64
C ALA A 5 -25.98 39.80 49.49
N SER A 6 -26.44 39.28 48.36
CA SER A 6 -26.17 37.90 47.94
C SER A 6 -24.67 37.70 47.78
N SER A 7 -24.03 37.10 48.79
CA SER A 7 -22.71 36.50 48.64
C SER A 7 -22.86 35.22 47.82
N SER A 8 -22.78 35.35 46.51
CA SER A 8 -22.54 34.21 45.62
C SER A 8 -21.12 33.70 45.92
N SER A 9 -21.03 32.62 46.69
CA SER A 9 -19.77 31.92 46.94
C SER A 9 -19.28 31.34 45.62
N GLY A 10 -18.43 32.10 44.93
CA GLY A 10 -17.65 31.62 43.80
C GLY A 10 -16.64 30.62 44.31
N ASP A 11 -17.00 29.33 44.19
CA ASP A 11 -16.15 28.19 44.48
C ASP A 11 -14.89 28.32 43.62
N SER A 12 -13.82 28.85 44.21
CA SER A 12 -12.57 29.12 43.52
C SER A 12 -11.79 27.82 43.48
N ILE A 13 -12.16 26.95 42.54
CA ILE A 13 -11.49 25.68 42.28
C ILE A 13 -9.99 25.95 42.10
N SER A 14 -9.18 25.33 42.94
CA SER A 14 -7.72 25.52 42.94
C SER A 14 -7.10 24.87 41.71
N THR A 15 -5.97 25.38 41.23
CA THR A 15 -5.26 24.81 40.08
C THR A 15 -4.84 23.36 40.32
N GLU A 16 -4.52 23.02 41.56
CA GLU A 16 -4.14 21.66 41.98
C GLU A 16 -5.31 20.68 41.89
N GLU A 17 -6.53 21.11 42.22
CA GLU A 17 -7.75 20.30 42.04
C GLU A 17 -8.07 20.08 40.56
N ILE A 18 -7.85 21.07 39.70
CA ILE A 18 -8.02 20.93 38.25
C ILE A 18 -7.03 19.89 37.70
N GLU A 19 -5.77 19.98 38.11
CA GLU A 19 -4.73 19.02 37.71
C GLU A 19 -5.04 17.60 38.19
N MET A 20 -5.52 17.46 39.43
CA MET A 20 -5.92 16.16 39.99
C MET A 20 -7.12 15.58 39.26
N ASN A 21 -8.14 16.39 38.97
CA ASN A 21 -9.32 15.98 38.21
C ASN A 21 -8.95 15.59 36.77
N ASN A 22 -8.01 16.30 36.15
CA ASN A 22 -7.49 15.95 34.83
C ASN A 22 -6.72 14.62 34.87
N ALA A 23 -5.89 14.40 35.89
CA ALA A 23 -5.18 13.14 36.08
C ALA A 23 -6.14 11.96 36.27
N VAL A 24 -7.15 12.11 37.13
CA VAL A 24 -8.20 11.10 37.36
C VAL A 24 -8.99 10.83 36.07
N THR A 25 -9.39 11.89 35.36
CA THR A 25 -10.09 11.77 34.07
C THR A 25 -9.23 11.03 33.06
N SER A 26 -7.93 11.36 32.97
CA SER A 26 -7.00 10.68 32.06
C SER A 26 -6.84 9.19 32.40
N ALA A 27 -6.78 8.85 33.69
CA ALA A 27 -6.67 7.47 34.16
C ALA A 27 -7.94 6.67 33.84
N ILE A 28 -9.12 7.27 34.03
CA ILE A 28 -10.41 6.65 33.67
C ILE A 28 -10.50 6.41 32.16
N VAL A 29 -10.13 7.39 31.35
CA VAL A 29 -10.13 7.25 29.88
C VAL A 29 -9.15 6.17 29.44
N LEU A 30 -7.97 6.10 30.05
CA LEU A 30 -6.97 5.06 29.77
C LEU A 30 -7.52 3.68 30.15
N ALA A 31 -8.11 3.53 31.33
CA ALA A 31 -8.74 2.29 31.78
C ALA A 31 -9.89 1.86 30.86
N ALA A 32 -10.75 2.80 30.45
CA ALA A 32 -11.83 2.53 29.51
C ALA A 32 -11.31 2.08 28.14
N SER A 33 -10.28 2.73 27.61
CA SER A 33 -9.66 2.34 26.34
C SER A 33 -9.04 0.94 26.40
N PHE A 34 -8.41 0.62 27.54
CA PHE A 34 -7.83 -0.70 27.80
C PHE A 34 -8.90 -1.78 27.86
N LEU A 35 -9.96 -1.58 28.66
CA LEU A 35 -11.08 -2.51 28.75
C LEU A 35 -11.75 -2.73 27.40
N GLN A 36 -11.86 -1.67 26.58
CA GLN A 36 -12.43 -1.77 25.24
C GLN A 36 -11.55 -2.55 24.26
N HIS A 37 -10.22 -2.42 24.36
CA HIS A 37 -9.27 -3.20 23.57
C HIS A 37 -9.27 -4.68 23.97
N VAL A 38 -9.41 -4.98 25.27
CA VAL A 38 -9.52 -6.35 25.78
C VAL A 38 -10.87 -6.99 25.38
N ALA A 39 -11.96 -6.23 25.47
CA ALA A 39 -13.30 -6.70 25.08
C ALA A 39 -13.44 -6.89 23.56
N ASN A 40 -12.71 -6.10 22.77
CA ASN A 40 -12.71 -6.16 21.30
C ASN A 40 -11.28 -6.31 20.79
N PRO A 41 -10.68 -7.51 20.88
CA PRO A 41 -9.34 -7.73 20.40
C PRO A 41 -9.28 -7.44 18.88
N PRO A 42 -8.20 -6.81 18.40
CA PRO A 42 -8.02 -6.58 16.97
C PRO A 42 -8.00 -7.93 16.26
N ARG A 43 -8.58 -7.97 15.06
CA ARG A 43 -8.59 -9.20 14.26
C ARG A 43 -7.14 -9.65 14.01
N PRO A 44 -6.83 -10.96 14.11
CA PRO A 44 -5.50 -11.46 13.81
C PRO A 44 -5.14 -11.11 12.37
N VAL A 45 -4.01 -10.41 12.19
CA VAL A 45 -3.48 -10.08 10.87
C VAL A 45 -2.66 -11.26 10.39
N TYR A 46 -3.23 -12.04 9.48
CA TYR A 46 -2.50 -13.11 8.81
C TYR A 46 -1.63 -12.52 7.69
N GLN A 47 -0.31 -12.64 7.83
CA GLN A 47 0.59 -12.28 6.76
C GLN A 47 0.49 -13.32 5.62
N ARG A 48 0.39 -12.83 4.38
CA ARG A 48 0.45 -13.71 3.20
C ARG A 48 1.88 -14.20 3.02
N VAL A 49 2.04 -15.52 2.87
CA VAL A 49 3.32 -16.10 2.47
C VAL A 49 3.58 -15.77 1.01
N SER A 50 4.71 -15.13 0.73
CA SER A 50 5.14 -14.87 -0.64
C SER A 50 5.73 -16.15 -1.23
N VAL A 51 5.12 -16.65 -2.31
CA VAL A 51 5.65 -17.78 -3.08
C VAL A 51 6.48 -17.23 -4.24
N GLU A 52 7.75 -17.63 -4.29
CA GLU A 52 8.65 -17.37 -5.39
C GLU A 52 8.22 -18.17 -6.62
N ARG A 53 8.09 -17.49 -7.77
CA ARG A 53 7.55 -18.04 -9.03
C ARG A 53 8.54 -17.89 -10.19
N ASP A 54 9.81 -17.68 -9.90
CA ASP A 54 10.88 -17.54 -10.91
C ASP A 54 10.55 -16.53 -12.02
N ARG A 55 10.07 -15.34 -11.62
CA ARG A 55 9.56 -14.31 -12.53
C ARG A 55 10.56 -13.92 -13.62
N ALA A 56 11.85 -13.84 -13.27
CA ALA A 56 12.91 -13.51 -14.22
C ALA A 56 13.03 -14.58 -15.32
N VAL A 57 13.05 -15.86 -14.94
CA VAL A 57 13.11 -16.99 -15.87
C VAL A 57 11.86 -17.04 -16.75
N ALA A 58 10.68 -16.74 -16.19
CA ALA A 58 9.45 -16.65 -16.98
C ALA A 58 9.52 -15.55 -18.06
N ASN A 59 10.11 -14.39 -17.74
CA ASN A 59 10.33 -13.29 -18.68
C ASN A 59 11.29 -13.69 -19.81
N GLU A 60 12.43 -14.30 -19.47
CA GLU A 60 13.40 -14.80 -20.45
C GLU A 60 12.78 -15.82 -21.40
N ARG A 61 11.98 -16.76 -20.88
CA ARG A 61 11.26 -17.73 -21.72
C ARG A 61 10.28 -17.06 -22.66
N LEU A 62 9.55 -16.04 -22.21
CA LEU A 62 8.61 -15.30 -23.05
C LEU A 62 9.33 -14.61 -24.22
N ILE A 63 10.45 -13.94 -23.93
CA ILE A 63 11.25 -13.28 -24.98
C ILE A 63 11.79 -14.32 -25.97
N LYS A 64 12.35 -15.42 -25.48
CA LYS A 64 12.86 -16.50 -26.33
C LYS A 64 11.76 -17.14 -27.19
N ASP A 65 10.58 -17.37 -26.63
CA ASP A 65 9.54 -18.08 -27.36
C ASP A 65 8.92 -17.25 -28.50
N TYR A 66 8.86 -15.92 -28.37
CA TYR A 66 8.17 -15.06 -29.34
C TYR A 66 9.09 -14.13 -30.15
N PHE A 67 10.24 -13.75 -29.61
CA PHE A 67 11.08 -12.69 -30.16
C PHE A 67 12.53 -13.14 -30.44
N ASP A 68 12.82 -14.44 -30.40
CA ASP A 68 14.12 -14.96 -30.82
C ASP A 68 14.38 -14.59 -32.31
N PRO A 69 15.55 -14.02 -32.63
CA PRO A 69 15.86 -13.53 -33.97
C PRO A 69 16.14 -14.66 -34.98
N VAL A 70 16.47 -15.87 -34.53
CA VAL A 70 16.85 -17.00 -35.39
C VAL A 70 15.69 -17.99 -35.48
N GLU A 71 15.19 -18.46 -34.34
CA GLU A 71 14.18 -19.53 -34.30
C GLU A 71 13.19 -19.34 -33.14
N PRO A 72 12.19 -18.43 -33.29
CA PRO A 72 11.16 -18.25 -32.28
C PRO A 72 10.26 -19.49 -32.23
N ARG A 73 9.98 -19.97 -31.02
CA ARG A 73 9.07 -21.11 -30.79
C ARG A 73 7.69 -20.87 -31.41
N TYR A 74 7.22 -19.64 -31.39
CA TYR A 74 5.97 -19.21 -31.99
C TYR A 74 6.24 -18.28 -33.17
N ASN A 75 5.91 -18.75 -34.37
CA ASN A 75 6.01 -17.95 -35.58
C ASN A 75 5.03 -16.76 -35.59
N GLU A 76 5.23 -15.84 -36.54
CA GLU A 76 4.43 -14.62 -36.70
C GLU A 76 2.93 -14.90 -36.82
N ALA A 77 2.52 -16.01 -37.46
CA ALA A 77 1.11 -16.38 -37.56
C ALA A 77 0.50 -16.71 -36.18
N SER A 78 1.26 -17.42 -35.34
CA SER A 78 0.88 -17.72 -33.96
C SER A 78 0.84 -16.46 -33.10
N PHE A 79 1.84 -15.57 -33.25
CA PHE A 79 1.88 -14.28 -32.59
C PHE A 79 0.65 -13.43 -32.94
N ARG A 80 0.36 -13.25 -34.24
CA ARG A 80 -0.83 -12.52 -34.72
C ARG A 80 -2.13 -13.14 -34.23
N ARG A 81 -2.22 -14.48 -34.15
CA ARG A 81 -3.40 -15.14 -33.56
C ARG A 81 -3.51 -14.87 -32.06
N ARG A 82 -2.42 -14.71 -31.31
CA ARG A 82 -2.51 -14.43 -29.88
C ARG A 82 -2.75 -12.94 -29.58
N PHE A 83 -1.91 -12.06 -30.11
CA PHE A 83 -1.89 -10.64 -29.80
C PHE A 83 -2.67 -9.77 -30.79
N ARG A 84 -3.19 -10.35 -31.87
CA ARG A 84 -4.02 -9.67 -32.88
C ARG A 84 -3.30 -8.53 -33.62
N MET A 85 -1.98 -8.50 -33.57
CA MET A 85 -1.10 -7.57 -34.27
C MET A 85 0.22 -8.24 -34.66
N SER A 86 1.03 -7.58 -35.49
CA SER A 86 2.37 -8.10 -35.83
C SER A 86 3.35 -7.92 -34.67
N SER A 87 4.35 -8.79 -34.59
CA SER A 87 5.45 -8.67 -33.60
C SER A 87 6.16 -7.32 -33.72
N ARG A 88 6.40 -6.85 -34.95
CA ARG A 88 7.01 -5.55 -35.24
C ARG A 88 6.19 -4.37 -34.72
N LEU A 89 4.86 -4.41 -34.89
CA LEU A 89 3.98 -3.35 -34.39
C LEU A 89 3.94 -3.35 -32.86
N PHE A 90 3.89 -4.55 -32.25
CA PHE A 90 3.95 -4.70 -30.81
C PHE A 90 5.22 -4.05 -30.24
N LEU A 91 6.39 -4.38 -30.79
CA LEU A 91 7.68 -3.81 -30.34
C LEU A 91 7.74 -2.29 -30.51
N ARG A 92 7.16 -1.74 -31.58
CA ARG A 92 7.09 -0.28 -31.75
C ARG A 92 6.25 0.39 -30.66
N ILE A 93 5.08 -0.18 -30.36
CA ILE A 93 4.22 0.32 -29.28
C ILE A 93 4.96 0.25 -27.94
N VAL A 94 5.61 -0.87 -27.65
CA VAL A 94 6.42 -1.04 -26.43
C VAL A 94 7.50 0.04 -26.35
N GLN A 95 8.25 0.25 -27.43
CA GLN A 95 9.32 1.25 -27.47
C GLN A 95 8.80 2.68 -27.27
N ASP A 96 7.67 3.03 -27.89
CA ASP A 96 7.05 4.35 -27.71
C ASP A 96 6.56 4.54 -26.26
N LEU A 97 5.97 3.51 -25.66
CA LEU A 97 5.54 3.53 -24.26
C LEU A 97 6.71 3.64 -23.28
N GLU A 98 7.80 2.90 -23.49
CA GLU A 98 9.01 2.99 -22.67
C GLU A 98 9.67 4.37 -22.75
N ARG A 99 9.62 5.01 -23.93
CA ARG A 99 10.13 6.37 -24.13
C ARG A 99 9.28 7.41 -23.40
N GLU A 100 7.96 7.29 -23.44
CA GLU A 100 7.05 8.32 -22.92
C GLU A 100 6.69 8.15 -21.45
N LYS A 101 6.72 6.91 -20.94
CA LYS A 101 6.19 6.57 -19.62
C LYS A 101 7.20 5.76 -18.82
N SER A 102 7.67 6.34 -17.72
CA SER A 102 8.60 5.70 -16.77
C SER A 102 8.07 4.42 -16.12
N TYR A 103 6.75 4.16 -16.22
CA TYR A 103 6.12 2.94 -15.75
C TYR A 103 6.54 1.70 -16.56
N PHE A 104 6.76 1.84 -17.87
CA PHE A 104 7.15 0.73 -18.74
C PHE A 104 8.65 0.47 -18.75
N GLN A 105 9.45 1.40 -18.23
CA GLN A 105 10.88 1.17 -18.09
C GLN A 105 11.14 0.11 -17.02
N GLN A 106 11.99 -0.86 -17.34
CA GLN A 106 12.38 -1.89 -16.38
C GLN A 106 13.13 -1.24 -15.20
N ARG A 107 12.65 -1.50 -13.98
CA ARG A 107 13.17 -0.90 -12.74
C ARG A 107 13.23 -1.92 -11.62
N CYS A 108 14.10 -1.68 -10.65
CA CYS A 108 14.13 -2.46 -9.44
C CYS A 108 12.93 -2.15 -8.54
N ASP A 109 12.35 -3.19 -7.94
CA ASP A 109 11.35 -3.04 -6.88
C ASP A 109 11.97 -2.45 -5.61
N ALA A 110 11.15 -2.13 -4.61
CA ALA A 110 11.61 -1.60 -3.32
C ALA A 110 12.54 -2.58 -2.56
N ARG A 111 12.68 -3.82 -3.03
CA ARG A 111 13.57 -4.85 -2.49
C ARG A 111 14.81 -5.08 -3.36
N GLY A 112 15.03 -4.24 -4.38
CA GLY A 112 16.18 -4.31 -5.28
C GLY A 112 16.08 -5.35 -6.40
N ARG A 113 14.94 -6.03 -6.57
CA ARG A 113 14.78 -7.05 -7.62
C ARG A 113 14.31 -6.41 -8.91
N MET A 114 14.91 -6.81 -10.03
CA MET A 114 14.51 -6.28 -11.33
C MET A 114 13.06 -6.67 -11.66
N GLY A 115 12.28 -5.69 -12.09
CA GLY A 115 10.92 -5.88 -12.58
C GLY A 115 10.86 -6.56 -13.95
N PHE A 116 9.64 -6.71 -14.48
CA PHE A 116 9.44 -7.20 -15.84
C PHE A 116 9.89 -6.17 -16.87
N THR A 117 10.34 -6.64 -18.03
CA THR A 117 10.49 -5.80 -19.22
C THR A 117 9.09 -5.40 -19.73
N ALA A 118 8.99 -4.38 -20.57
CA ALA A 118 7.71 -3.99 -21.17
C ALA A 118 7.20 -4.95 -22.28
N ILE A 119 7.92 -6.05 -22.51
CA ILE A 119 7.57 -7.12 -23.46
C ILE A 119 6.67 -8.16 -22.81
#